data_AF-H5XGN1-F1
#
_entry.id   AF-H5XGN1-F1
#
_cell.length_a   1.000
_cell.length_b   1.000
_cell.length_c   1.000
_cell.angle_alpha   90.00
_cell.angle_beta   90.00
_cell.angle_gamma   90.00
#
_symmetry.space_group_name_H-M   'P 1'
#
loop_
_entity.id
_entity.type
_entity.pdbx_description
1 polymer ?
#
loop_
_entity_poly.entity_id
_entity_poly.type
_entity_poly.pdbx_seq_one_letter_code
_entity_poly.pdbx_strand_id
1 'polypeptide(L)'
;MSAEPARENNPQGVCALDGCDNPLPPPAVDTNGRRKGGRPSSYCCKSHADAASRQRRAARTAAVVEPLVELRRAAEAFETASAPLLAALTDMGQRLTTAEEHALAQVKHAEEQALAARSDAEEAQQRAEQAERARDQALTQARDDRAAREQAELAAQHARAEAETVKNQAWSAIADHERARGAAESTAEAALRTRDTLAAELDRTRQDLDATRSQRDDLARQLEATNRELHELTTAHSTATERLSAATTRNDTLRAALDQTRADLISAREDATTLRADLDAIREQLAAERTARSVAEAKATAAQAAATDKDARIAELTDQLRQAHARLDRILTDQHDRPPRPGDRDSDHHRTGTEQPPDA
;
A
#
# COMPACT_ATOMS: atom_id res chain seq x y z
N MET A 1 92.82 82.01 -138.07
CA MET A 1 93.37 81.59 -139.38
C MET A 1 92.32 80.65 -139.96
N SER A 2 91.64 80.88 -141.07
CA SER A 2 92.04 81.53 -142.32
C SER A 2 90.75 81.96 -143.05
N ALA A 3 90.67 83.21 -143.49
CA ALA A 3 90.93 83.64 -144.86
C ALA A 3 89.72 83.39 -145.79
N GLU A 4 88.99 84.48 -146.05
CA GLU A 4 87.97 84.60 -147.07
C GLU A 4 88.64 85.15 -148.34
N PRO A 5 88.60 84.45 -149.50
CA PRO A 5 89.21 84.94 -150.73
C PRO A 5 88.24 85.69 -151.63
N ALA A 6 88.87 86.47 -152.51
CA ALA A 6 88.33 87.39 -153.51
C ALA A 6 87.24 86.82 -154.44
N ARG A 7 86.31 87.71 -154.85
CA ARG A 7 85.34 87.46 -155.93
C ARG A 7 85.87 88.01 -157.25
N GLU A 8 86.20 87.12 -158.17
CA GLU A 8 86.47 87.41 -159.58
C GLU A 8 85.17 87.68 -160.35
N ASN A 9 85.20 88.73 -161.17
CA ASN A 9 84.19 89.08 -162.16
C ASN A 9 84.28 88.14 -163.36
N ASN A 10 83.30 87.25 -163.53
CA ASN A 10 83.13 86.48 -164.75
C ASN A 10 81.79 86.84 -165.44
N PRO A 11 81.77 87.53 -166.59
CA PRO A 11 80.56 88.05 -167.21
C PRO A 11 80.01 87.11 -168.31
N GLN A 12 79.68 85.87 -167.96
CA GLN A 12 78.70 85.04 -168.67
C GLN A 12 77.98 84.20 -167.60
N GLY A 13 76.90 84.76 -167.04
CA GLY A 13 76.13 84.07 -166.01
C GLY A 13 75.55 82.77 -166.55
N VAL A 14 75.92 81.66 -165.94
CA VAL A 14 75.42 80.32 -166.21
C VAL A 14 74.29 80.03 -165.23
N CYS A 15 73.35 79.16 -165.61
CA CYS A 15 72.19 78.82 -164.77
C CYS A 15 72.60 78.31 -163.37
N ALA A 16 72.03 78.87 -162.30
CA ALA A 16 72.38 78.53 -160.90
C ALA A 16 71.82 77.17 -160.39
N LEU A 17 71.60 76.19 -161.27
CA LEU A 17 71.15 74.83 -160.93
C LEU A 17 72.36 73.89 -161.06
N ASP A 18 72.66 73.11 -160.01
CA ASP A 18 73.79 72.18 -160.02
C ASP A 18 73.69 71.21 -161.22
N GLY A 19 74.69 71.27 -162.11
CA GLY A 19 74.78 70.47 -163.34
C GLY A 19 74.19 71.10 -164.60
N CYS A 20 73.86 72.41 -164.63
CA CYS A 20 73.33 73.08 -165.82
C CYS A 20 74.23 74.21 -166.36
N ASP A 21 74.86 73.98 -167.52
CA ASP A 21 75.79 74.93 -168.16
C ASP A 21 75.16 75.89 -169.18
N ASN A 22 73.82 76.06 -169.16
CA ASN A 22 73.15 76.90 -170.16
C ASN A 22 73.28 78.40 -169.86
N PRO A 23 73.63 79.25 -170.85
CA PRO A 23 73.80 80.68 -170.66
C PRO A 23 72.48 81.38 -170.36
N LEU A 24 72.52 82.42 -169.51
CA LEU A 24 71.33 83.20 -169.16
C LEU A 24 70.84 84.05 -170.35
N PRO A 25 69.51 84.15 -170.57
CA PRO A 25 68.96 84.91 -171.69
C PRO A 25 69.27 86.42 -171.56
N PRO A 26 69.52 87.13 -172.68
CA PRO A 26 69.90 88.53 -172.66
C PRO A 26 68.77 89.43 -172.12
N PRO A 27 69.11 90.56 -171.48
CA PRO A 27 68.13 91.44 -170.84
C PRO A 27 67.23 92.15 -171.87
N ALA A 28 65.92 92.12 -171.63
CA ALA A 28 64.93 92.72 -172.53
C ALA A 28 65.09 94.24 -172.66
N VAL A 29 65.18 94.72 -173.90
CA VAL A 29 65.23 96.13 -174.29
C VAL A 29 63.91 96.52 -174.97
N ASP A 30 63.45 97.76 -174.77
CA ASP A 30 62.29 98.31 -175.49
C ASP A 30 62.66 98.78 -176.91
N THR A 31 61.67 99.16 -177.71
CA THR A 31 61.84 99.63 -179.09
C THR A 31 62.70 100.89 -179.23
N ASN A 32 63.07 101.54 -178.12
CA ASN A 32 63.94 102.72 -178.06
C ASN A 32 65.34 102.41 -177.49
N GLY A 33 65.71 101.14 -177.39
CA GLY A 33 67.04 100.72 -176.95
C GLY A 33 67.31 100.93 -175.45
N ARG A 34 66.28 101.24 -174.64
CA ARG A 34 66.40 101.34 -173.18
C ARG A 34 65.96 100.05 -172.49
N ARG A 35 66.71 99.67 -171.46
CA ARG A 35 66.47 98.45 -170.67
C ARG A 35 65.19 98.57 -169.87
N LYS A 36 64.27 97.61 -170.02
CA LYS A 36 63.05 97.51 -169.22
C LYS A 36 63.45 97.03 -167.82
N GLY A 37 63.50 97.95 -166.84
CA GLY A 37 63.97 97.69 -165.48
C GLY A 37 63.25 96.50 -164.83
N GLY A 38 63.96 95.38 -164.73
CA GLY A 38 63.55 94.15 -164.06
C GLY A 38 64.79 93.36 -163.63
N ARG A 39 64.75 92.74 -162.46
CA ARG A 39 65.90 92.05 -161.83
C ARG A 39 66.37 90.89 -162.73
N PRO A 40 67.69 90.75 -163.02
CA PRO A 40 68.19 89.71 -163.91
C PRO A 40 67.83 88.31 -163.38
N SER A 41 67.32 87.44 -164.26
CA SER A 41 66.92 86.09 -163.89
C SER A 41 68.15 85.23 -163.61
N SER A 42 68.22 84.62 -162.42
CA SER A 42 69.32 83.74 -162.00
C SER A 42 69.30 82.35 -162.65
N TYR A 43 68.30 82.06 -163.47
CA TYR A 43 68.08 80.76 -164.10
C TYR A 43 67.75 80.95 -165.58
N CYS A 44 68.22 80.06 -166.45
CA CYS A 44 68.01 80.18 -167.89
C CYS A 44 66.54 79.94 -168.29
N CYS A 45 65.74 79.30 -167.42
CA CYS A 45 64.31 79.09 -167.59
C CYS A 45 63.60 78.85 -166.24
N LYS A 46 62.26 78.95 -166.25
CA LYS A 46 61.42 78.75 -165.05
C LYS A 46 61.50 77.33 -164.48
N SER A 47 61.67 76.30 -165.32
CA SER A 47 61.79 74.91 -164.85
C SER A 47 63.02 74.69 -163.97
N HIS A 48 64.12 75.41 -164.21
CA HIS A 48 65.34 75.31 -163.41
C HIS A 48 65.23 76.06 -162.08
N ALA A 49 64.50 77.17 -162.04
CA ALA A 49 64.14 77.82 -160.78
C ALA A 49 63.30 76.89 -159.89
N ASP A 50 62.36 76.15 -160.48
CA ASP A 50 61.52 75.18 -159.77
C ASP A 50 62.31 73.92 -159.35
N ALA A 51 63.24 73.42 -160.16
CA ALA A 51 64.12 72.31 -159.81
C ALA A 51 65.04 72.65 -158.62
N ALA A 52 65.67 73.83 -158.62
CA ALA A 52 66.50 74.31 -157.50
C ALA A 52 65.66 74.52 -156.22
N SER A 53 64.39 74.91 -156.35
CA SER A 53 63.45 75.00 -155.22
C SER A 53 63.10 73.63 -154.64
N ARG A 54 62.96 72.60 -155.48
CA ARG A 54 62.73 71.20 -155.03
C ARG A 54 63.96 70.61 -154.34
N GLN A 55 65.16 70.81 -154.89
CA GLN A 55 66.42 70.38 -154.27
C GLN A 55 66.62 71.01 -152.88
N ARG A 56 66.36 72.32 -152.73
CA ARG A 56 66.44 73.00 -151.43
C ARG A 56 65.44 72.49 -150.39
N ARG A 57 64.25 72.05 -150.82
CA ARG A 57 63.25 71.45 -149.93
C ARG A 57 63.66 70.03 -149.50
N ALA A 58 64.12 69.20 -150.43
CA ALA A 58 64.59 67.85 -150.12
C ALA A 58 65.77 67.84 -149.13
N ALA A 59 66.75 68.74 -149.31
CA ALA A 59 67.91 68.85 -148.41
C ALA A 59 67.52 69.29 -146.98
N ARG A 60 66.53 70.19 -146.82
CA ARG A 60 66.02 70.57 -145.49
C ARG A 60 65.23 69.45 -144.80
N THR A 61 64.54 68.61 -145.55
CA THR A 61 63.83 67.44 -145.00
C THR A 61 64.80 66.34 -144.56
N ALA A 62 65.86 66.07 -145.35
CA ALA A 62 66.89 65.10 -144.99
C ALA A 62 67.63 65.48 -143.69
N ALA A 63 67.96 66.76 -143.50
CA ALA A 63 68.63 67.25 -142.29
C ALA A 63 67.83 67.09 -140.98
N VAL A 64 66.52 66.85 -141.05
CA VAL A 64 65.65 66.65 -139.88
C VAL A 64 65.19 65.19 -139.75
N VAL A 65 64.91 64.52 -140.86
CA VAL A 65 64.36 63.15 -140.84
C VAL A 65 65.45 62.11 -140.56
N GLU A 66 66.67 62.31 -141.07
CA GLU A 66 67.76 61.34 -140.93
C GLU A 66 68.26 61.17 -139.48
N PRO A 67 68.43 62.26 -138.69
CA PRO A 67 68.70 62.15 -137.26
C PRO A 67 67.58 61.48 -136.46
N LEU A 68 66.31 61.67 -136.86
CA LEU A 68 65.16 61.05 -136.18
C LEU A 68 65.05 59.54 -136.48
N VAL A 69 65.48 59.09 -137.66
CA VAL A 69 65.54 57.67 -138.00
C VAL A 69 66.69 56.97 -137.26
N GLU A 70 67.84 57.62 -137.11
CA GLU A 70 68.95 57.12 -136.28
C GLU A 70 68.57 57.06 -134.79
N LEU A 71 67.88 58.08 -134.27
CA LEU A 71 67.41 58.09 -132.88
C LEU A 71 66.34 57.02 -132.63
N ARG A 72 65.50 56.72 -133.64
CA ARG A 72 64.54 55.61 -133.60
C ARG A 72 65.24 54.25 -133.64
N ARG A 73 66.24 54.06 -134.50
CA ARG A 73 67.04 52.82 -134.53
C ARG A 73 67.81 52.60 -133.22
N ALA A 74 68.37 53.67 -132.65
CA ALA A 74 69.05 53.60 -131.36
C ALA A 74 68.06 53.28 -130.22
N ALA A 75 66.85 53.83 -130.25
CA ALA A 75 65.78 53.50 -129.31
C ALA A 75 65.31 52.04 -129.45
N GLU A 76 65.12 51.55 -130.67
CA GLU A 76 64.73 50.15 -130.94
C GLU A 76 65.85 49.16 -130.53
N ALA A 77 67.11 49.50 -130.78
CA ALA A 77 68.26 48.71 -130.32
C ALA A 77 68.42 48.73 -128.79
N PHE A 78 68.17 49.88 -128.15
CA PHE A 78 68.17 49.99 -126.70
C PHE A 78 67.00 49.21 -126.07
N GLU A 79 65.81 49.26 -126.66
CA GLU A 79 64.66 48.48 -126.22
C GLU A 79 64.94 46.97 -126.32
N THR A 80 65.55 46.52 -127.43
CA THR A 80 65.92 45.11 -127.62
C THR A 80 67.01 44.66 -126.62
N ALA A 81 67.98 45.53 -126.31
CA ALA A 81 69.04 45.23 -125.34
C ALA A 81 68.59 45.36 -123.87
N SER A 82 67.62 46.24 -123.58
CA SER A 82 67.11 46.50 -122.23
C SER A 82 65.93 45.62 -121.84
N ALA A 83 65.19 45.06 -122.80
CA ALA A 83 64.11 44.09 -122.55
C ALA A 83 64.54 42.89 -121.67
N PRO A 84 65.67 42.20 -121.91
CA PRO A 84 66.11 41.11 -121.03
C PRO A 84 66.53 41.60 -119.64
N LEU A 85 67.06 42.83 -119.52
CA LEU A 85 67.41 43.43 -118.22
C LEU A 85 66.15 43.79 -117.43
N LEU A 86 65.16 44.42 -118.07
CA LEU A 86 63.86 44.73 -117.46
C LEU A 86 63.10 43.45 -117.10
N ALA A 87 63.15 42.42 -117.94
CA ALA A 87 62.58 41.12 -117.62
C ALA A 87 63.29 40.47 -116.41
N ALA A 88 64.62 40.55 -116.32
CA ALA A 88 65.39 40.04 -115.18
C ALA A 88 65.12 40.84 -113.89
N LEU A 89 64.97 42.16 -113.97
CA LEU A 89 64.58 43.00 -112.82
C LEU A 89 63.14 42.73 -112.39
N THR A 90 62.24 42.46 -113.34
CA THR A 90 60.84 42.09 -113.04
C THR A 90 60.78 40.69 -112.43
N ASP A 91 61.52 39.71 -112.96
CA ASP A 91 61.66 38.35 -112.39
C ASP A 91 62.29 38.40 -110.99
N MET A 92 63.34 39.20 -110.79
CA MET A 92 63.94 39.41 -109.47
C MET A 92 62.96 40.07 -108.50
N GLY A 93 62.20 41.08 -108.94
CA GLY A 93 61.12 41.68 -108.15
C GLY A 93 60.01 40.68 -107.80
N GLN A 94 59.63 39.81 -108.73
CA GLN A 94 58.66 38.73 -108.50
C GLN A 94 59.18 37.68 -107.51
N ARG A 95 60.46 37.30 -107.59
CA ARG A 95 61.08 36.39 -106.63
C ARG A 95 61.19 37.00 -105.24
N LEU A 96 61.55 38.28 -105.15
CA LEU A 96 61.62 39.00 -103.87
C LEU A 96 60.24 39.16 -103.24
N THR A 97 59.21 39.51 -104.01
CA THR A 97 57.82 39.56 -103.52
C THR A 97 57.32 38.19 -103.10
N THR A 98 57.58 37.13 -103.88
CA THR A 98 57.23 35.75 -103.50
C THR A 98 57.98 35.31 -102.23
N ALA A 99 59.26 35.66 -102.08
CA ALA A 99 60.04 35.35 -100.89
C ALA A 99 59.57 36.13 -99.66
N GLU A 100 59.20 37.40 -99.84
CA GLU A 100 58.60 38.24 -98.80
C GLU A 100 57.24 37.69 -98.38
N GLU A 101 56.35 37.37 -99.32
CA GLU A 101 55.05 36.74 -99.05
C GLU A 101 55.21 35.40 -98.33
N HIS A 102 56.18 34.57 -98.73
CA HIS A 102 56.46 33.30 -98.08
C HIS A 102 57.04 33.49 -96.67
N ALA A 103 57.97 34.42 -96.47
CA ALA A 103 58.52 34.73 -95.16
C ALA A 103 57.45 35.30 -94.21
N LEU A 104 56.60 36.20 -94.71
CA LEU A 104 55.46 36.73 -93.96
C LEU A 104 54.43 35.63 -93.65
N ALA A 105 54.18 34.70 -94.56
CA ALA A 105 53.31 33.55 -94.30
C ALA A 105 53.92 32.61 -93.24
N GLN A 106 55.23 32.36 -93.28
CA GLN A 106 55.91 31.57 -92.25
C GLN A 106 55.86 32.24 -90.87
N VAL A 107 56.09 33.56 -90.80
CA VAL A 107 56.00 34.31 -89.54
C VAL A 107 54.57 34.28 -89.01
N LYS A 108 53.56 34.54 -89.85
CA LYS A 108 52.14 34.43 -89.45
C LYS A 108 51.81 33.03 -88.94
N HIS A 109 52.25 31.99 -89.65
CA HIS A 109 52.02 30.62 -89.21
C HIS A 109 52.71 30.30 -87.88
N ALA A 110 53.94 30.76 -87.69
CA ALA A 110 54.67 30.60 -86.42
C ALA A 110 54.03 31.39 -85.28
N GLU A 111 53.51 32.59 -85.54
CA GLU A 111 52.75 33.40 -84.58
C GLU A 111 51.44 32.71 -84.20
N GLU A 112 50.67 32.21 -85.17
CA GLU A 112 49.45 31.43 -84.94
C GLU A 112 49.74 30.17 -84.11
N GLN A 113 50.79 29.42 -84.44
CA GLN A 113 51.22 28.25 -83.66
C GLN A 113 51.67 28.62 -82.25
N ALA A 114 52.41 29.72 -82.07
CA ALA A 114 52.86 30.18 -80.76
C ALA A 114 51.68 30.65 -79.90
N LEU A 115 50.69 31.32 -80.49
CA LEU A 115 49.46 31.71 -79.81
C LEU A 115 48.65 30.48 -79.39
N ALA A 116 48.50 29.49 -80.28
CA ALA A 116 47.82 28.22 -79.95
C ALA A 116 48.56 27.46 -78.84
N ALA A 117 49.88 27.35 -78.90
CA ALA A 117 50.67 26.71 -77.85
C ALA A 117 50.57 27.44 -76.50
N ARG A 118 50.47 28.77 -76.51
CA ARG A 118 50.24 29.57 -75.30
C ARG A 118 48.83 29.35 -74.73
N SER A 119 47.79 29.37 -75.57
CA SER A 119 46.42 29.07 -75.10
C SER A 119 46.33 27.66 -74.53
N ASP A 120 46.93 26.66 -75.19
CA ASP A 120 46.93 25.28 -74.71
C ASP A 120 47.68 25.14 -73.37
N ALA A 121 48.79 25.87 -73.20
CA ALA A 121 49.54 25.89 -71.95
C ALA A 121 48.74 26.56 -70.81
N GLU A 122 48.06 27.67 -71.09
CA GLU A 122 47.18 28.35 -70.13
C GLU A 122 46.00 27.45 -69.73
N GLU A 123 45.36 26.77 -70.68
CA GLU A 123 44.30 25.79 -70.40
C GLU A 123 44.80 24.60 -69.58
N ALA A 124 45.99 24.08 -69.90
CA ALA A 124 46.62 23.00 -69.13
C ALA A 124 46.93 23.45 -67.69
N GLN A 125 47.42 24.68 -67.50
CA GLN A 125 47.68 25.25 -66.18
C GLN A 125 46.37 25.42 -65.40
N GLN A 126 45.32 25.97 -66.01
CA GLN A 126 44.01 26.11 -65.37
C GLN A 126 43.42 24.76 -64.95
N ARG A 127 43.56 23.72 -65.79
CA ARG A 127 43.14 22.35 -65.44
C ARG A 127 43.95 21.77 -64.28
N ALA A 128 45.25 22.01 -64.24
CA ALA A 128 46.11 21.58 -63.13
C ALA A 128 45.70 22.28 -61.81
N GLU A 129 45.49 23.60 -61.82
CA GLU A 129 45.05 24.37 -60.65
C GLU A 129 43.65 23.96 -60.17
N GLN A 130 42.74 23.60 -61.09
CA GLN A 130 41.42 23.05 -60.73
C GLN A 130 41.55 21.67 -60.09
N ALA A 131 42.40 20.80 -60.64
CA ALA A 131 42.66 19.47 -60.09
C ALA A 131 43.30 19.53 -58.69
N GLU A 132 44.24 20.45 -58.46
CA GLU A 132 44.82 20.69 -57.15
C GLU A 132 43.79 21.19 -56.13
N ARG A 133 42.95 22.17 -56.51
CA ARG A 133 41.85 22.63 -55.65
C ARG A 133 40.87 21.51 -55.31
N ALA A 134 40.51 20.68 -56.29
CA ALA A 134 39.63 19.53 -56.06
C ALA A 134 40.27 18.49 -55.12
N ARG A 135 41.58 18.22 -55.28
CA ARG A 135 42.33 17.35 -54.38
C ARG A 135 42.35 17.90 -52.95
N ASP A 136 42.63 19.17 -52.78
CA ASP A 136 42.74 19.79 -51.45
C ASP A 136 41.38 19.86 -50.74
N GLN A 137 40.29 20.10 -51.50
CA GLN A 137 38.92 19.98 -51.00
C GLN A 137 38.60 18.53 -50.57
N ALA A 138 38.94 17.54 -51.40
CA ALA A 138 38.72 16.13 -51.06
C ALA A 138 39.51 15.69 -49.81
N LEU A 139 40.74 16.18 -49.64
CA LEU A 139 41.54 15.91 -48.45
C LEU A 139 40.97 16.56 -47.20
N THR A 140 40.42 17.77 -47.32
CA THR A 140 39.73 18.45 -46.21
C THR A 140 38.47 17.69 -45.83
N GLN A 141 37.62 17.36 -46.79
CA GLN A 141 36.42 16.57 -46.56
C GLN A 141 36.73 15.22 -45.91
N ALA A 142 37.77 14.51 -46.36
CA ALA A 142 38.16 13.24 -45.78
C ALA A 142 38.65 13.36 -44.33
N ARG A 143 39.25 14.51 -43.94
CA ARG A 143 39.62 14.78 -42.54
C ARG A 143 38.39 15.07 -41.69
N ASP A 144 37.47 15.89 -42.20
CA ASP A 144 36.23 16.23 -41.50
C ASP A 144 35.35 14.98 -41.31
N ASP A 145 35.25 14.11 -42.31
CA ASP A 145 34.53 12.85 -42.23
C ASP A 145 35.15 11.89 -41.19
N ARG A 146 36.49 11.85 -41.08
CA ARG A 146 37.17 11.04 -40.04
C ARG A 146 36.91 11.61 -38.65
N ALA A 147 37.04 12.92 -38.47
CA ALA A 147 36.76 13.58 -37.20
C ALA A 147 35.30 13.38 -36.77
N ALA A 148 34.35 13.47 -37.72
CA ALA A 148 32.94 13.21 -37.46
C ALA A 148 32.67 11.75 -37.05
N ARG A 149 33.34 10.78 -37.69
CA ARG A 149 33.24 9.35 -37.29
C ARG A 149 33.82 9.10 -35.91
N GLU A 150 34.99 9.63 -35.61
CA GLU A 150 35.62 9.51 -34.29
C GLU A 150 34.73 10.12 -33.19
N GLN A 151 34.16 11.30 -33.44
CA GLN A 151 33.20 11.93 -32.50
C GLN A 151 31.94 11.08 -32.32
N ALA A 152 31.39 10.53 -33.41
CA ALA A 152 30.22 9.66 -33.34
C ALA A 152 30.51 8.35 -32.59
N GLU A 153 31.69 7.76 -32.77
CA GLU A 153 32.13 6.57 -32.04
C GLU A 153 32.30 6.86 -30.54
N LEU A 154 32.91 7.99 -30.17
CA LEU A 154 33.02 8.42 -28.77
C LEU A 154 31.64 8.64 -28.14
N ALA A 155 30.74 9.35 -28.84
CA ALA A 155 29.38 9.56 -28.37
C ALA A 155 28.62 8.23 -28.19
N ALA A 156 28.79 7.28 -29.11
CA ALA A 156 28.20 5.95 -29.00
C ALA A 156 28.78 5.14 -27.83
N GLN A 157 30.08 5.24 -27.56
CA GLN A 157 30.72 4.61 -26.39
C GLN A 157 30.20 5.21 -25.08
N HIS A 158 30.10 6.54 -24.99
CA HIS A 158 29.51 7.22 -23.83
C HIS A 158 28.07 6.79 -23.60
N ALA A 159 27.23 6.81 -24.65
CA ALA A 159 25.83 6.38 -24.54
C ALA A 159 25.70 4.91 -24.07
N ARG A 160 26.58 4.01 -24.54
CA ARG A 160 26.62 2.61 -24.08
C ARG A 160 27.02 2.50 -22.61
N ALA A 161 28.03 3.26 -22.18
CA ALA A 161 28.48 3.26 -20.79
C ALA A 161 27.41 3.83 -19.84
N GLU A 162 26.72 4.88 -20.24
CA GLU A 162 25.58 5.44 -19.52
C GLU A 162 24.42 4.43 -19.43
N ALA A 163 24.08 3.77 -20.55
CA ALA A 163 23.03 2.76 -20.58
C ALA A 163 23.33 1.57 -19.65
N GLU A 164 24.56 1.06 -19.63
CA GLU A 164 24.95 -0.01 -18.69
C GLU A 164 24.95 0.48 -17.23
N THR A 165 25.32 1.73 -16.97
CA THR A 165 25.23 2.33 -15.63
C THR A 165 23.78 2.39 -15.16
N VAL A 166 22.88 2.92 -15.99
CA VAL A 166 21.44 3.00 -15.69
C VAL A 166 20.83 1.61 -15.49
N LYS A 167 21.19 0.64 -16.34
CA LYS A 167 20.78 -0.75 -16.19
C LYS A 167 21.24 -1.35 -14.86
N ASN A 168 22.51 -1.18 -14.50
CA ASN A 168 23.04 -1.67 -13.22
C ASN A 168 22.36 -1.01 -12.01
N GLN A 169 22.09 0.30 -12.08
CA GLN A 169 21.32 1.02 -11.06
C GLN A 169 19.88 0.48 -10.95
N ALA A 170 19.21 0.23 -12.08
CA ALA A 170 17.86 -0.33 -12.09
C ALA A 170 17.83 -1.73 -11.48
N TRP A 171 18.79 -2.60 -11.81
CA TRP A 171 18.91 -3.92 -11.20
C TRP A 171 19.17 -3.85 -9.69
N SER A 172 20.04 -2.93 -9.25
CA SER A 172 20.28 -2.70 -7.82
C SER A 172 19.00 -2.26 -7.10
N ALA A 173 18.25 -1.32 -7.69
CA ALA A 173 16.99 -0.84 -7.14
C ALA A 173 15.92 -1.95 -7.06
N ILE A 174 15.82 -2.80 -8.09
CA ILE A 174 14.93 -3.97 -8.07
C ILE A 174 15.31 -4.92 -6.94
N ALA A 175 16.61 -5.24 -6.79
CA ALA A 175 17.08 -6.10 -5.70
C ALA A 175 16.80 -5.51 -4.30
N ASP A 176 16.95 -4.19 -4.14
CA ASP A 176 16.59 -3.50 -2.89
C ASP A 176 15.09 -3.58 -2.61
N HIS A 177 14.24 -3.37 -3.61
CA HIS A 177 12.79 -3.51 -3.48
C HIS A 177 12.36 -4.93 -3.17
N GLU A 178 12.95 -5.95 -3.79
CA GLU A 178 12.67 -7.36 -3.51
C GLU A 178 13.08 -7.73 -2.08
N ARG A 179 14.25 -7.27 -1.62
CA ARG A 179 14.68 -7.45 -0.22
C ARG A 179 13.74 -6.77 0.78
N ALA A 180 13.34 -5.53 0.49
CA ALA A 180 12.40 -4.79 1.32
C ALA A 180 11.03 -5.47 1.36
N ARG A 181 10.56 -5.97 0.22
CA ARG A 181 9.31 -6.73 0.11
C ARG A 181 9.37 -8.03 0.92
N GLY A 182 10.43 -8.81 0.78
CA GLY A 182 10.61 -10.05 1.55
C GLY A 182 10.68 -9.80 3.06
N ALA A 183 11.32 -8.71 3.49
CA ALA A 183 11.34 -8.31 4.90
C ALA A 183 9.93 -7.91 5.39
N ALA A 184 9.16 -7.16 4.59
CA ALA A 184 7.78 -6.79 4.90
C ALA A 184 6.85 -8.01 4.97
N GLU A 185 6.97 -8.96 4.04
CA GLU A 185 6.20 -10.21 4.04
C GLU A 185 6.54 -11.06 5.29
N SER A 186 7.83 -11.22 5.62
CA SER A 186 8.28 -11.95 6.82
C SER A 186 7.77 -11.33 8.13
N THR A 187 7.80 -10.00 8.23
CA THR A 187 7.26 -9.29 9.41
C THR A 187 5.74 -9.40 9.51
N ALA A 188 5.02 -9.37 8.39
CA ALA A 188 3.58 -9.59 8.35
C ALA A 188 3.21 -11.02 8.79
N GLU A 189 3.92 -12.04 8.30
CA GLU A 189 3.72 -13.43 8.73
C GLU A 189 4.01 -13.62 10.22
N ALA A 190 5.09 -13.01 10.74
CA ALA A 190 5.40 -13.05 12.15
C ALA A 190 4.27 -12.41 12.99
N ALA A 191 3.75 -11.26 12.57
CA ALA A 191 2.63 -10.59 13.24
C ALA A 191 1.35 -11.45 13.22
N LEU A 192 1.04 -12.12 12.11
CA LEU A 192 -0.09 -13.05 12.02
C LEU A 192 0.08 -14.23 13.00
N ARG A 193 1.26 -14.84 13.05
CA ARG A 193 1.56 -15.92 14.02
C ARG A 193 1.43 -15.48 15.47
N THR A 194 1.90 -14.27 15.79
CA THR A 194 1.74 -13.69 17.14
C THR A 194 0.27 -13.46 17.46
N ARG A 195 -0.50 -12.89 16.54
CA ARG A 195 -1.95 -12.69 16.70
C ARG A 195 -2.66 -14.02 16.97
N ASP A 196 -2.36 -15.06 16.20
CA ASP A 196 -3.02 -16.36 16.32
C ASP A 196 -2.66 -17.06 17.64
N THR A 197 -1.40 -16.92 18.08
CA THR A 197 -0.97 -17.38 19.41
C THR A 197 -1.75 -16.66 20.53
N LEU A 198 -1.84 -15.34 20.47
CA LEU A 198 -2.58 -14.54 21.47
C LEU A 198 -4.08 -14.86 21.45
N ALA A 199 -4.67 -15.11 20.28
CA ALA A 199 -6.07 -15.53 20.16
C ALA A 199 -6.29 -16.89 20.84
N ALA A 200 -5.39 -17.87 20.61
CA ALA A 200 -5.46 -19.17 21.25
C ALA A 200 -5.27 -19.07 22.78
N GLU A 201 -4.39 -18.21 23.27
CA GLU A 201 -4.23 -17.94 24.70
C GLU A 201 -5.47 -17.28 25.31
N LEU A 202 -6.08 -16.32 24.62
CA LEU A 202 -7.32 -15.69 25.06
C LEU A 202 -8.47 -16.70 25.15
N ASP A 203 -8.58 -17.62 24.20
CA ASP A 203 -9.62 -18.65 24.24
C ASP A 203 -9.39 -19.67 25.36
N ARG A 204 -8.14 -20.07 25.62
CA ARG A 204 -7.80 -20.90 26.80
C ARG A 204 -8.15 -20.21 28.11
N THR A 205 -7.76 -18.95 28.28
CA THR A 205 -8.05 -18.19 29.51
C THR A 205 -9.55 -17.99 29.73
N ARG A 206 -10.34 -17.84 28.65
CA ARG A 206 -11.81 -17.83 28.73
C ARG A 206 -12.37 -19.17 29.20
N GLN A 207 -11.89 -20.28 28.63
CA GLN A 207 -12.28 -21.63 29.06
C GLN A 207 -11.94 -21.88 30.52
N ASP A 208 -10.74 -21.49 30.97
CA ASP A 208 -10.31 -21.60 32.37
C ASP A 208 -11.18 -20.76 33.31
N LEU A 209 -11.55 -19.54 32.90
CA LEU A 209 -12.45 -18.67 33.66
C LEU A 209 -13.85 -19.29 33.79
N ASP A 210 -14.39 -19.83 32.70
CA ASP A 210 -15.71 -20.48 32.71
C ASP A 210 -15.71 -21.77 33.54
N ALA A 211 -14.63 -22.56 33.49
CA ALA A 211 -14.43 -23.71 34.37
C ALA A 211 -14.37 -23.29 35.85
N THR A 212 -13.62 -22.24 36.17
CA THR A 212 -13.52 -21.69 37.53
C THR A 212 -14.87 -21.17 38.03
N ARG A 213 -15.65 -20.51 37.16
CA ARG A 213 -17.02 -20.06 37.49
C ARG A 213 -17.95 -21.24 37.77
N SER A 214 -17.90 -22.30 36.95
CA SER A 214 -18.67 -23.52 37.19
C SER A 214 -18.30 -24.14 38.53
N GLN A 215 -17.01 -24.27 38.85
CA GLN A 215 -16.54 -24.80 40.14
C GLN A 215 -17.02 -23.95 41.31
N ARG A 216 -16.95 -22.62 41.20
CA ARG A 216 -17.48 -21.70 42.21
C ARG A 216 -18.98 -21.91 42.42
N ASP A 217 -19.76 -22.05 41.34
CA ASP A 217 -21.21 -22.23 41.43
C ASP A 217 -21.57 -23.60 42.03
N ASP A 218 -20.79 -24.64 41.73
CA ASP A 218 -20.91 -25.95 42.38
C ASP A 218 -20.61 -25.88 43.88
N LEU A 219 -19.52 -25.22 44.27
CA LEU A 219 -19.18 -25.01 45.68
C LEU A 219 -20.23 -24.18 46.42
N ALA A 220 -20.80 -23.16 45.76
CA ALA A 220 -21.89 -22.37 46.33
C ALA A 220 -23.13 -23.23 46.59
N ARG A 221 -23.52 -24.10 45.64
CA ARG A 221 -24.61 -25.07 45.82
C ARG A 221 -24.34 -26.05 46.95
N GLN A 222 -23.11 -26.56 47.06
CA GLN A 222 -22.71 -27.45 48.15
C GLN A 222 -22.80 -26.75 49.51
N LEU A 223 -22.33 -25.52 49.61
CA LEU A 223 -22.39 -24.72 50.82
C LEU A 223 -23.84 -24.41 51.24
N GLU A 224 -24.72 -24.13 50.28
CA GLU A 224 -26.16 -23.97 50.54
C GLU A 224 -26.80 -25.27 51.03
N ALA A 225 -26.44 -26.41 50.44
CA ALA A 225 -26.92 -27.72 50.88
C ALA A 225 -26.48 -28.06 52.31
N THR A 226 -25.19 -27.87 52.63
CA THR A 226 -24.67 -28.14 53.98
C THR A 226 -25.25 -27.19 55.02
N ASN A 227 -25.50 -25.93 54.68
CA ASN A 227 -26.19 -24.99 55.57
C ASN A 227 -27.64 -25.42 55.86
N ARG A 228 -28.36 -25.93 54.85
CA ARG A 228 -29.70 -26.49 55.05
C ARG A 228 -29.66 -27.72 55.96
N GLU A 229 -28.74 -28.65 55.72
CA GLU A 229 -28.55 -29.82 56.58
C GLU A 229 -28.20 -29.43 58.02
N LEU A 230 -27.31 -28.45 58.21
CA LEU A 230 -26.96 -27.94 59.54
C LEU A 230 -28.18 -27.33 60.24
N HIS A 231 -29.00 -26.57 59.52
CA HIS A 231 -30.24 -26.01 60.08
C HIS A 231 -31.21 -27.12 60.49
N GLU A 232 -31.44 -28.11 59.62
CA GLU A 232 -32.30 -29.26 59.91
C GLU A 232 -31.79 -30.03 61.15
N LEU A 233 -30.50 -30.35 61.23
CA LEU A 233 -29.89 -31.00 62.39
C LEU A 233 -30.03 -30.17 63.67
N THR A 234 -29.88 -28.84 63.57
CA THR A 234 -30.05 -27.93 64.70
C THR A 234 -31.49 -27.97 65.23
N THR A 235 -32.49 -27.92 64.34
CA THR A 235 -33.91 -28.03 64.72
C THR A 235 -34.28 -29.41 65.26
N ALA A 236 -33.70 -30.48 64.70
CA ALA A 236 -33.88 -31.83 65.22
C ALA A 236 -33.28 -31.98 66.62
N HIS A 237 -32.10 -31.41 66.85
CA HIS A 237 -31.44 -31.41 68.16
C HIS A 237 -32.23 -30.60 69.20
N SER A 238 -32.74 -29.41 68.85
CA SER A 238 -33.58 -28.63 69.77
C SER A 238 -34.85 -29.39 70.15
N THR A 239 -35.53 -29.99 69.16
CA THR A 239 -36.73 -30.81 69.39
C THR A 239 -36.43 -32.04 70.26
N ALA A 240 -35.31 -32.72 70.03
CA ALA A 240 -34.89 -33.87 70.84
C ALA A 240 -34.60 -33.46 72.29
N THR A 241 -33.99 -32.29 72.49
CA THR A 241 -33.69 -31.73 73.81
C THR A 241 -34.96 -31.37 74.58
N GLU A 242 -35.94 -30.74 73.91
CA GLU A 242 -37.27 -30.47 74.48
C GLU A 242 -38.04 -31.74 74.84
N ARG A 243 -37.97 -32.78 73.99
CA ARG A 243 -38.57 -34.08 74.29
C ARG A 243 -37.91 -34.75 75.49
N LEU A 244 -36.58 -34.66 75.59
CA LEU A 244 -35.84 -35.20 76.72
C LEU A 244 -36.19 -34.46 78.02
N SER A 245 -36.24 -33.13 78.00
CA SER A 245 -36.63 -32.34 79.19
C SER A 245 -38.05 -32.67 79.63
N ALA A 246 -39.01 -32.73 78.70
CA ALA A 246 -40.39 -33.11 79.00
C ALA A 246 -40.51 -34.54 79.54
N ALA A 247 -39.75 -35.49 78.99
CA ALA A 247 -39.70 -36.87 79.49
C ALA A 247 -39.12 -36.95 80.90
N THR A 248 -38.05 -36.20 81.19
CA THR A 248 -37.47 -36.09 82.53
C THR A 248 -38.47 -35.53 83.52
N THR A 249 -39.15 -34.41 83.21
CA THR A 249 -40.18 -33.83 84.08
C THR A 249 -41.35 -34.81 84.34
N ARG A 250 -41.78 -35.55 83.32
CA ARG A 250 -42.80 -36.60 83.49
C ARG A 250 -42.31 -37.72 84.40
N ASN A 251 -41.05 -38.14 84.26
CA ASN A 251 -40.46 -39.18 85.10
C ASN A 251 -40.40 -38.73 86.57
N ASP A 252 -39.99 -37.49 86.82
CA ASP A 252 -39.95 -36.92 88.17
C ASP A 252 -41.35 -36.80 88.78
N THR A 253 -42.34 -36.39 87.98
CA THR A 253 -43.75 -36.34 88.41
C THR A 253 -44.27 -37.74 88.76
N LEU A 254 -43.98 -38.75 87.93
CA LEU A 254 -44.38 -40.14 88.19
C LEU A 254 -43.67 -40.71 89.42
N ARG A 255 -42.40 -40.37 89.65
CA ARG A 255 -41.66 -40.75 90.86
C ARG A 255 -42.31 -40.14 92.10
N ALA A 256 -42.59 -38.84 92.08
CA ALA A 256 -43.26 -38.14 93.18
C ALA A 256 -44.65 -38.74 93.47
N ALA A 257 -45.45 -39.02 92.42
CA ALA A 257 -46.75 -39.67 92.57
C ALA A 257 -46.61 -41.09 93.17
N LEU A 258 -45.60 -41.85 92.73
CA LEU A 258 -45.34 -43.19 93.25
C LEU A 258 -44.93 -43.14 94.73
N ASP A 259 -44.07 -42.20 95.13
CA ASP A 259 -43.69 -42.00 96.52
C ASP A 259 -44.88 -41.55 97.38
N GLN A 260 -45.77 -40.70 96.85
CA GLN A 260 -47.03 -40.35 97.52
C GLN A 260 -47.92 -41.58 97.72
N THR A 261 -48.15 -42.39 96.67
CA THR A 261 -48.98 -43.60 96.80
C THR A 261 -48.39 -44.62 97.78
N ARG A 262 -47.07 -44.67 97.91
CA ARG A 262 -46.40 -45.49 98.94
C ARG A 262 -46.67 -44.95 100.34
N ALA A 263 -46.57 -43.64 100.55
CA ALA A 263 -46.89 -43.01 101.82
C ALA A 263 -48.36 -43.23 102.20
N ASP A 264 -49.29 -43.04 101.24
CA ASP A 264 -50.73 -43.29 101.44
C ASP A 264 -51.00 -44.75 101.79
N LEU A 265 -50.32 -45.71 101.12
CA LEU A 265 -50.42 -47.13 101.45
C LEU A 265 -49.89 -47.47 102.85
N ILE A 266 -48.82 -46.80 103.31
CA ILE A 266 -48.31 -46.95 104.67
C ILE A 266 -49.35 -46.42 105.66
N SER A 267 -49.86 -45.20 105.46
CA SER A 267 -50.92 -44.61 106.29
C SER A 267 -52.16 -45.51 106.34
N ALA A 268 -52.64 -46.00 105.20
CA ALA A 268 -53.81 -46.89 105.16
C ALA A 268 -53.57 -48.23 105.87
N ARG A 269 -52.33 -48.74 105.86
CA ARG A 269 -51.96 -49.94 106.64
C ARG A 269 -51.97 -49.64 108.14
N GLU A 270 -51.43 -48.49 108.55
CA GLU A 270 -51.46 -48.03 109.94
C GLU A 270 -52.90 -47.86 110.42
N ASP A 271 -53.76 -47.19 109.65
CA ASP A 271 -55.19 -47.06 109.93
C ASP A 271 -55.87 -48.42 110.05
N ALA A 272 -55.59 -49.35 109.13
CA ALA A 272 -56.13 -50.70 109.19
C ALA A 272 -55.64 -51.49 110.42
N THR A 273 -54.40 -51.26 110.88
CA THR A 273 -53.91 -51.86 112.14
C THR A 273 -54.60 -51.26 113.36
N THR A 274 -54.83 -49.94 113.38
CA THR A 274 -55.58 -49.25 114.43
C THR A 274 -57.01 -49.75 114.49
N LEU A 275 -57.73 -49.79 113.34
CA LEU A 275 -59.09 -50.32 113.26
C LEU A 275 -59.20 -51.78 113.70
N ARG A 276 -58.19 -52.61 113.41
CA ARG A 276 -58.14 -53.99 113.92
C ARG A 276 -57.99 -54.03 115.43
N ALA A 277 -57.08 -53.22 116.00
CA ALA A 277 -56.89 -53.12 117.44
C ALA A 277 -58.18 -52.62 118.13
N ASP A 278 -58.85 -51.62 117.56
CA ASP A 278 -60.13 -51.10 118.05
C ASP A 278 -61.22 -52.18 118.00
N LEU A 279 -61.33 -52.93 116.90
CA LEU A 279 -62.28 -54.04 116.79
C LEU A 279 -62.02 -55.14 117.82
N ASP A 280 -60.76 -55.49 118.05
CA ASP A 280 -60.39 -56.48 119.06
C ASP A 280 -60.66 -55.98 120.48
N ALA A 281 -60.43 -54.69 120.76
CA ALA A 281 -60.81 -54.07 122.03
C ALA A 281 -62.34 -54.06 122.22
N ILE A 282 -63.12 -53.73 121.20
CA ILE A 282 -64.59 -53.80 121.23
C ILE A 282 -65.07 -55.24 121.44
N ARG A 283 -64.43 -56.23 120.80
CA ARG A 283 -64.74 -57.66 121.00
C ARG A 283 -64.45 -58.09 122.44
N GLU A 284 -63.33 -57.65 123.01
CA GLU A 284 -62.97 -57.93 124.40
C GLU A 284 -63.95 -57.27 125.36
N GLN A 285 -64.30 -56.00 125.15
CA GLN A 285 -65.36 -55.30 125.90
C GLN A 285 -66.70 -56.03 125.81
N LEU A 286 -67.12 -56.46 124.62
CA LEU A 286 -68.36 -57.21 124.42
C LEU A 286 -68.31 -58.59 125.11
N ALA A 287 -67.16 -59.26 125.11
CA ALA A 287 -66.97 -60.51 125.84
C ALA A 287 -67.03 -60.28 127.35
N ALA A 288 -66.39 -59.23 127.86
CA ALA A 288 -66.45 -58.82 129.26
C ALA A 288 -67.90 -58.50 129.68
N GLU A 289 -68.64 -57.73 128.88
CA GLU A 289 -70.07 -57.44 129.07
C GLU A 289 -70.93 -58.71 129.08
N ARG A 290 -70.72 -59.63 128.13
CA ARG A 290 -71.42 -60.93 128.13
C ARG A 290 -71.12 -61.77 129.38
N THR A 291 -69.88 -61.73 129.86
CA THR A 291 -69.47 -62.44 131.07
C THR A 291 -70.07 -61.79 132.31
N ALA A 292 -70.06 -60.46 132.39
CA ALA A 292 -70.71 -59.69 133.44
C ALA A 292 -72.22 -59.96 133.46
N ARG A 293 -72.85 -60.00 132.28
CA ARG A 293 -74.27 -60.35 132.12
C ARG A 293 -74.57 -61.78 132.53
N SER A 294 -73.73 -62.76 132.15
CA SER A 294 -73.95 -64.16 132.57
C SER A 294 -73.77 -64.33 134.09
N VAL A 295 -72.83 -63.61 134.71
CA VAL A 295 -72.68 -63.57 136.17
C VAL A 295 -73.87 -62.89 136.83
N ALA A 296 -74.39 -61.80 136.25
CA ALA A 296 -75.59 -61.12 136.74
C ALA A 296 -76.83 -62.03 136.63
N GLU A 297 -77.01 -62.72 135.50
CA GLU A 297 -78.06 -63.73 135.30
C GLU A 297 -77.90 -64.91 136.28
N ALA A 298 -76.68 -65.42 136.48
CA ALA A 298 -76.40 -66.47 137.47
C ALA A 298 -76.73 -65.99 138.90
N LYS A 299 -76.33 -64.77 139.27
CA LYS A 299 -76.70 -64.16 140.57
C LYS A 299 -78.21 -63.97 140.70
N ALA A 300 -78.90 -63.56 139.64
CA ALA A 300 -80.36 -63.44 139.62
C ALA A 300 -81.02 -64.80 139.80
N THR A 301 -80.57 -65.85 139.09
CA THR A 301 -81.07 -67.22 139.29
C THR A 301 -80.76 -67.76 140.69
N ALA A 302 -79.59 -67.47 141.25
CA ALA A 302 -79.23 -67.84 142.62
C ALA A 302 -80.08 -67.08 143.67
N ALA A 303 -80.34 -65.79 143.44
CA ALA A 303 -81.24 -64.99 144.26
C ALA A 303 -82.68 -65.49 144.17
N GLN A 304 -83.14 -65.88 142.97
CA GLN A 304 -84.44 -66.51 142.75
C GLN A 304 -84.53 -67.85 143.50
N ALA A 305 -83.50 -68.69 143.41
CA ALA A 305 -83.42 -69.95 144.14
C ALA A 305 -83.43 -69.75 145.66
N ALA A 306 -82.67 -68.78 146.16
CA ALA A 306 -82.65 -68.41 147.57
C ALA A 306 -84.00 -67.83 148.04
N ALA A 307 -84.70 -67.07 147.18
CA ALA A 307 -86.05 -66.60 147.46
C ALA A 307 -87.04 -67.77 147.54
N THR A 308 -86.99 -68.72 146.59
CA THR A 308 -87.85 -69.92 146.63
C THR A 308 -87.55 -70.82 147.84
N ASP A 309 -86.28 -70.91 148.26
CA ASP A 309 -85.89 -71.64 149.46
C ASP A 309 -86.40 -70.95 150.73
N LYS A 310 -86.30 -69.61 150.80
CA LYS A 310 -86.91 -68.84 151.89
C LYS A 310 -88.43 -68.94 151.90
N ASP A 311 -89.09 -68.93 150.75
CA ASP A 311 -90.53 -69.12 150.64
C ASP A 311 -90.94 -70.53 151.09
N ALA A 312 -90.17 -71.56 150.73
CA ALA A 312 -90.35 -72.92 151.24
C ALA A 312 -90.15 -72.97 152.76
N ARG A 313 -89.15 -72.26 153.30
CA ARG A 313 -88.89 -72.16 154.73
C ARG A 313 -89.99 -71.42 155.48
N ILE A 314 -90.55 -70.36 154.88
CA ILE A 314 -91.71 -69.64 155.41
C ILE A 314 -92.94 -70.54 155.38
N ALA A 315 -93.17 -71.29 154.31
CA ALA A 315 -94.27 -72.24 154.22
C ALA A 315 -94.15 -73.33 155.31
N GLU A 316 -92.94 -73.85 155.53
CA GLU A 316 -92.65 -74.82 156.58
C GLU A 316 -92.84 -74.24 157.99
N LEU A 317 -92.30 -73.04 158.27
CA LEU A 317 -92.52 -72.34 159.55
C LEU A 317 -93.99 -72.01 159.78
N THR A 318 -94.73 -71.67 158.73
CA THR A 318 -96.18 -71.42 158.80
C THR A 318 -96.93 -72.70 159.13
N ASP A 319 -96.50 -73.85 158.58
CA ASP A 319 -97.09 -75.14 158.92
C ASP A 319 -96.73 -75.58 160.35
N GLN A 320 -95.50 -75.35 160.79
CA GLN A 320 -95.09 -75.55 162.19
C GLN A 320 -95.91 -74.69 163.17
N LEU A 321 -96.19 -73.43 162.81
CA LEU A 321 -97.08 -72.54 163.56
C LEU A 321 -98.52 -73.06 163.61
N ARG A 322 -99.02 -73.61 162.50
CA ARG A 322 -100.36 -74.19 162.39
C ARG A 322 -100.49 -75.46 163.25
N GLN A 323 -99.46 -76.30 163.23
CA GLN A 323 -99.37 -77.50 164.07
C GLN A 323 -99.24 -77.15 165.57
N ALA A 324 -98.51 -76.09 165.91
CA ALA A 324 -98.39 -75.60 167.28
C ALA A 324 -99.73 -75.04 167.83
N HIS A 325 -100.48 -74.29 167.01
CA HIS A 325 -101.83 -73.81 167.38
C HIS A 325 -102.81 -74.98 167.57
N ALA A 326 -102.78 -75.99 166.69
CA ALA A 326 -103.62 -77.18 166.83
C ALA A 326 -103.30 -78.02 168.08
N ARG A 327 -102.07 -77.93 168.61
CA ARG A 327 -101.70 -78.53 169.91
C ARG A 327 -102.22 -77.73 171.10
N LEU A 328 -102.15 -76.40 171.03
CA LEU A 328 -102.65 -75.51 172.08
C LEU A 328 -104.17 -75.62 172.25
N ASP A 329 -104.92 -75.71 171.16
CA ASP A 329 -106.39 -75.84 171.21
C ASP A 329 -106.85 -77.17 171.85
N ARG A 330 -106.12 -78.27 171.67
CA ARG A 330 -106.47 -79.55 172.32
C ARG A 330 -106.25 -79.57 173.82
N ILE A 331 -105.27 -78.82 174.31
CA ILE A 331 -104.91 -78.81 175.74
C ILE A 331 -105.91 -77.98 176.55
N LEU A 332 -106.59 -77.01 175.93
CA LEU A 332 -107.52 -76.11 176.60
C LEU A 332 -108.94 -76.70 176.79
N THR A 333 -109.32 -77.76 176.07
CA THR A 333 -110.66 -78.37 176.12
C THR A 333 -110.90 -79.40 177.24
N ASP A 334 -109.87 -79.91 177.92
CA ASP A 334 -110.02 -81.03 178.87
C ASP A 334 -109.94 -80.61 180.36
N GLN A 335 -110.10 -79.32 180.66
CA GLN A 335 -109.88 -78.70 181.98
C GLN A 335 -111.14 -78.15 182.67
N HIS A 336 -112.32 -78.78 182.53
CA HIS A 336 -113.55 -78.33 183.21
C HIS A 336 -114.24 -79.36 184.14
N ASP A 337 -113.49 -80.11 184.96
CA ASP A 337 -113.96 -80.40 186.33
C ASP A 337 -112.82 -80.64 187.36
N ARG A 338 -112.80 -79.74 188.35
CA ARG A 338 -112.04 -79.63 189.62
C ARG A 338 -110.67 -78.89 189.73
N PRO A 339 -110.43 -78.19 190.86
CA PRO A 339 -109.73 -76.89 190.95
C PRO A 339 -108.51 -76.92 191.92
N PRO A 340 -107.97 -75.80 192.47
CA PRO A 340 -107.80 -74.40 192.01
C PRO A 340 -106.31 -73.93 192.03
N ARG A 341 -106.09 -72.60 191.89
CA ARG A 341 -105.08 -71.73 192.56
C ARG A 341 -103.91 -71.12 191.72
N PRO A 342 -103.27 -69.99 192.16
CA PRO A 342 -103.33 -68.67 191.48
C PRO A 342 -101.97 -67.95 191.23
N GLY A 343 -102.00 -66.83 190.50
CA GLY A 343 -100.94 -65.79 190.41
C GLY A 343 -99.84 -66.08 189.37
N ASP A 344 -99.06 -65.16 188.80
CA ASP A 344 -98.88 -63.70 188.92
C ASP A 344 -97.83 -63.30 187.81
N ARG A 345 -97.88 -62.06 187.27
CA ARG A 345 -96.78 -61.23 186.66
C ARG A 345 -96.17 -61.52 185.27
N ASP A 346 -96.22 -60.50 184.37
CA ASP A 346 -95.13 -59.61 183.86
C ASP A 346 -94.31 -60.25 182.69
N SER A 347 -93.90 -59.65 181.55
CA SER A 347 -93.51 -58.27 181.19
C SER A 347 -93.43 -58.07 179.66
N ASP A 348 -93.60 -56.82 179.20
CA ASP A 348 -92.82 -56.03 178.22
C ASP A 348 -92.48 -56.48 176.76
N HIS A 349 -93.00 -55.72 175.79
CA HIS A 349 -92.31 -54.76 174.88
C HIS A 349 -92.90 -54.67 173.44
N HIS A 350 -93.38 -53.46 173.07
CA HIS A 350 -93.68 -52.96 171.71
C HIS A 350 -92.38 -52.43 171.05
N ARG A 351 -92.01 -52.66 169.78
CA ARG A 351 -92.59 -52.46 168.41
C ARG A 351 -92.45 -51.02 167.85
N THR A 352 -92.06 -50.96 166.55
CA THR A 352 -91.94 -49.86 165.55
C THR A 352 -90.51 -49.32 165.34
N GLY A 353 -89.99 -49.01 164.13
CA GLY A 353 -90.45 -49.08 162.74
C GLY A 353 -89.49 -48.32 161.77
N THR A 354 -89.53 -48.72 160.49
CA THR A 354 -89.27 -47.98 159.20
C THR A 354 -87.86 -47.61 158.70
N GLU A 355 -87.65 -47.98 157.42
CA GLU A 355 -86.48 -47.89 156.53
C GLU A 355 -86.60 -46.74 155.50
N GLN A 356 -85.46 -46.26 154.97
CA GLN A 356 -85.35 -45.43 153.75
C GLN A 356 -83.94 -45.65 153.10
N PRO A 357 -83.78 -45.58 151.75
CA PRO A 357 -82.66 -46.19 151.01
C PRO A 357 -81.58 -45.18 150.52
N PRO A 358 -80.44 -45.64 149.95
CA PRO A 358 -79.41 -44.76 149.38
C PRO A 358 -79.16 -44.91 147.85
N ASP A 359 -78.86 -43.75 147.25
CA ASP A 359 -77.74 -43.33 146.37
C ASP A 359 -76.98 -44.32 145.44
N ALA A 360 -76.62 -43.78 144.26
CA ALA A 360 -75.81 -44.38 143.19
C ALA A 360 -74.53 -43.59 142.92
#